data_AF-A0AAV8VB84-F1
#
_entry.id   AF-A0AAV8VB84-F1
#
_cell.length_a   1.000
_cell.length_b   1.000
_cell.length_c   1.000
_cell.angle_alpha   90.00
_cell.angle_beta   90.00
_cell.angle_gamma   90.00
#
_symmetry.space_group_name_H-M   'P 1'
#
loop_
_entity.id
_entity.type
_entity.pdbx_description
1 polymer ?
#
loop_
_entity_poly.entity_id
_entity_poly.type
_entity_poly.pdbx_seq_one_letter_code
_entity_poly.pdbx_strand_id
1 'polypeptide(L)'
;MWLLSCFSLRFSALLSSLSWANVNICARSGQSFIGNPNRRLVTLCVATALRRYLEVTRPARTGDNQQLLLTFKKPFHPATSQTVSRWIKTVLKNSGVNTGIFKSHSTRHASTSAAARSGLNIDSIRETAGWTKKSEVFTKFYNRPLANPSHFAETILSSGASSN
;
A
#
# COMPACT_ATOMS: atom_id res chain seq x y z
N MET A 1 16.33 16.66 2.14
CA MET A 1 16.70 16.24 3.51
C MET A 1 15.47 15.90 4.36
N TRP A 2 14.54 15.09 3.84
CA TRP A 2 13.31 14.64 4.55
C TRP A 2 12.99 13.15 4.29
N LEU A 3 14.00 12.36 3.91
CA LEU A 3 13.84 10.94 3.57
C LEU A 3 14.54 9.97 4.54
N LEU A 4 15.09 10.46 5.65
CA LEU A 4 15.89 9.62 6.57
C LEU A 4 15.36 9.52 8.01
N SER A 5 14.29 10.22 8.39
CA SER A 5 13.85 10.24 9.80
C SER A 5 12.60 9.41 10.13
N CYS A 6 12.11 8.54 9.24
CA CYS A 6 10.97 7.66 9.57
C CYS A 6 11.19 6.17 9.27
N PHE A 7 12.35 5.78 8.73
CA PHE A 7 12.67 4.36 8.52
C PHE A 7 13.54 3.76 9.63
N SER A 8 13.93 4.56 10.62
CA SER A 8 14.64 4.11 11.81
C SER A 8 13.90 4.61 13.04
N LEU A 9 13.66 3.72 14.01
CA LEU A 9 13.02 3.96 15.31
C LEU A 9 11.47 4.02 15.32
N ARG A 10 10.82 2.90 15.00
CA ARG A 10 9.76 2.25 15.80
C ARG A 10 9.19 1.02 15.06
N PHE A 11 10.07 0.07 14.72
CA PHE A 11 9.67 -1.28 14.30
C PHE A 11 9.88 -2.31 15.43
N SER A 12 9.82 -1.87 16.70
CA SER A 12 10.11 -2.71 17.87
C SER A 12 9.03 -2.72 18.96
N ALA A 13 7.77 -2.39 18.65
CA ALA A 13 6.72 -2.44 19.68
C ALA A 13 5.36 -2.96 19.19
N LEU A 14 5.34 -3.83 18.17
CA LEU A 14 4.12 -4.55 17.77
C LEU A 14 4.34 -6.05 17.51
N LEU A 15 5.51 -6.59 17.87
CA LEU A 15 5.82 -8.02 17.69
C LEU A 15 5.66 -8.87 18.96
N SER A 16 5.28 -8.31 20.12
CA SER A 16 5.08 -9.09 21.35
C SER A 16 3.62 -9.44 21.69
N SER A 17 2.62 -8.94 20.95
CA SER A 17 1.21 -9.23 21.28
C SER A 17 0.40 -9.90 20.15
N LEU A 18 1.03 -10.28 19.03
CA LEU A 18 0.32 -10.91 17.90
C LEU A 18 0.60 -12.41 17.79
N SER A 19 0.70 -13.08 18.93
CA SER A 19 0.48 -14.52 18.99
C SER A 19 -1.04 -14.73 18.99
N TRP A 20 -1.56 -15.37 17.94
CA TRP A 20 -2.92 -15.94 17.79
C TRP A 20 -4.04 -15.21 17.03
N ALA A 21 -4.01 -13.89 16.75
CA ALA A 21 -5.16 -13.24 16.08
C ALA A 21 -5.07 -13.09 14.53
N ASN A 22 -3.90 -13.28 13.91
CA ASN A 22 -3.65 -12.80 12.53
C ASN A 22 -4.04 -13.73 11.37
N VAL A 23 -4.43 -14.99 11.64
CA VAL A 23 -4.76 -15.93 10.54
C VAL A 23 -6.17 -15.69 9.98
N ASN A 24 -7.11 -15.21 10.81
CA ASN A 24 -8.52 -15.04 10.41
C ASN A 24 -8.82 -13.76 9.61
N ILE A 25 -7.91 -12.79 9.54
CA ILE A 25 -8.14 -11.54 8.78
C ILE A 25 -8.12 -11.77 7.27
N CYS A 26 -7.24 -12.65 6.76
CA CYS A 26 -7.13 -12.90 5.31
C CYS A 26 -8.35 -13.63 4.71
N ALA A 27 -9.20 -14.25 5.51
CA ALA A 27 -10.39 -14.96 5.05
C ALA A 27 -11.62 -14.05 4.87
N ARG A 28 -11.60 -12.81 5.39
CA ARG A 28 -12.79 -11.94 5.47
C ARG A 28 -12.93 -10.93 4.34
N SER A 29 -11.89 -10.70 3.54
CA SER A 29 -11.95 -9.78 2.40
C SER A 29 -12.40 -10.49 1.12
N GLY A 30 -13.66 -10.94 1.10
CA GLY A 30 -14.35 -11.30 -0.13
C GLY A 30 -14.67 -10.04 -0.93
N GLN A 31 -13.68 -9.45 -1.60
CA GLN A 31 -13.92 -8.43 -2.61
C GLN A 31 -13.96 -9.11 -3.98
N SER A 32 -15.16 -9.11 -4.57
CA SER A 32 -15.41 -9.50 -5.95
C SER A 32 -14.64 -8.57 -6.88
N PHE A 33 -13.40 -8.92 -7.20
CA PHE A 33 -12.72 -8.34 -8.35
C PHE A 33 -13.37 -8.95 -9.60
N ILE A 34 -14.06 -8.12 -10.40
CA ILE A 34 -14.49 -8.50 -11.76
C ILE A 34 -13.21 -8.72 -12.57
N GLY A 35 -12.72 -9.94 -12.56
CA GLY A 35 -11.51 -10.37 -13.26
C GLY A 35 -11.81 -11.66 -14.02
N ASN A 36 -11.37 -11.66 -15.29
CA ASN A 36 -11.41 -12.75 -16.27
C ASN A 36 -11.70 -14.17 -15.72
N PRO A 37 -12.72 -14.89 -16.25
CA PRO A 37 -13.17 -16.19 -15.75
C PRO A 37 -12.13 -17.33 -15.82
N ASN A 38 -10.96 -17.12 -16.44
CA ASN A 38 -9.87 -18.09 -16.52
C ASN A 38 -8.73 -17.90 -15.50
N ARG A 39 -8.82 -16.97 -14.55
CA ARG A 39 -7.83 -16.87 -13.47
C ARG A 39 -8.34 -17.59 -12.22
N ARG A 40 -7.60 -18.60 -11.75
CA ARG A 40 -7.68 -19.05 -10.34
C ARG A 40 -7.56 -17.80 -9.47
N LEU A 41 -8.63 -17.44 -8.77
CA LEU A 41 -8.65 -16.36 -7.80
C LEU A 41 -7.82 -16.78 -6.59
N VAL A 42 -6.49 -16.65 -6.72
CA VAL A 42 -5.60 -16.76 -5.57
C VAL A 42 -5.93 -15.56 -4.68
N THR A 43 -6.57 -15.82 -3.54
CA THR A 43 -6.72 -14.82 -2.49
C THR A 43 -5.34 -14.29 -2.14
N LEU A 44 -5.03 -13.05 -2.56
CA LEU A 44 -3.73 -12.44 -2.37
C LEU A 44 -3.56 -12.03 -0.90
N CYS A 45 -3.18 -12.99 -0.06
CA CYS A 45 -2.92 -12.75 1.35
C CYS A 45 -1.46 -12.36 1.55
N VAL A 46 -1.20 -11.10 1.95
CA VAL A 46 0.15 -10.59 2.20
C VAL A 46 0.87 -11.42 3.27
N ALA A 47 0.17 -11.81 4.35
CA ALA A 47 0.77 -12.61 5.42
C ALA A 47 1.23 -14.00 4.95
N THR A 48 0.42 -14.69 4.14
CA THR A 48 0.80 -15.99 3.56
C THR A 48 1.93 -15.85 2.55
N ALA A 49 1.91 -14.81 1.72
CA ALA A 49 2.98 -14.51 0.78
C ALA A 49 4.32 -14.24 1.50
N LEU A 50 4.30 -13.47 2.60
CA LEU A 50 5.48 -13.19 3.41
C LEU A 50 6.02 -14.44 4.12
N ARG A 51 5.14 -15.28 4.68
CA ARG A 51 5.56 -16.57 5.27
C ARG A 51 6.26 -17.44 4.23
N ARG A 52 5.65 -17.62 3.06
CA ARG A 52 6.25 -18.39 1.96
C ARG A 52 7.57 -17.79 1.50
N TYR A 53 7.66 -16.46 1.42
CA TYR A 53 8.89 -15.77 1.03
C TYR A 53 10.02 -16.02 2.04
N LEU A 54 9.74 -15.97 3.35
CA LEU A 54 10.72 -16.27 4.40
C LEU A 54 11.22 -17.72 4.32
N GLU A 55 10.32 -18.69 4.11
CA GLU A 55 10.69 -20.09 3.91
C GLU A 55 11.65 -20.28 2.74
N VAL A 56 11.30 -19.72 1.57
CA VAL A 56 12.07 -19.87 0.34
C VAL A 56 13.42 -19.14 0.41
N THR A 57 13.46 -17.99 1.10
CA THR A 57 14.70 -17.21 1.23
C THR A 57 15.60 -17.66 2.37
N ARG A 58 15.15 -18.60 3.23
CA ARG A 58 15.92 -19.12 4.37
C ARG A 58 17.36 -19.52 4.03
N PRO A 59 17.65 -20.24 2.93
CA PRO A 59 19.02 -20.63 2.60
C PRO A 59 19.94 -19.46 2.20
N ALA A 60 19.37 -18.33 1.76
CA ALA A 60 20.12 -17.14 1.35
C ALA A 60 20.35 -16.14 2.50
N ARG A 61 19.76 -16.39 3.67
CA ARG A 61 19.85 -15.58 4.89
C ARG A 61 21.01 -16.05 5.75
N THR A 62 22.22 -15.95 5.21
CA THR A 62 23.47 -16.26 5.93
C THR A 62 24.22 -14.97 6.24
N GLY A 63 24.85 -14.87 7.42
CA GLY A 63 25.62 -13.68 7.83
C GLY A 63 24.76 -12.42 7.94
N ASP A 64 25.17 -11.36 7.24
CA ASP A 64 24.58 -10.01 7.30
C ASP A 64 23.22 -9.87 6.58
N ASN A 65 22.72 -10.93 5.93
CA ASN A 65 21.47 -10.92 5.16
C ASN A 65 20.20 -11.03 6.04
N GLN A 66 20.11 -10.21 7.08
CA GLN A 66 19.00 -10.24 8.06
C GLN A 66 17.79 -9.40 7.67
N GLN A 67 17.90 -8.52 6.66
CA GLN A 67 16.77 -7.69 6.24
C GLN A 67 15.65 -8.53 5.60
N LEU A 68 14.39 -8.08 5.78
CA LEU A 68 13.23 -8.78 5.25
C LEU A 68 13.36 -9.00 3.73
N LEU A 69 13.73 -7.99 2.95
CA LEU A 69 13.79 -8.10 1.50
C LEU A 69 15.23 -8.31 1.02
N LEU A 70 15.45 -9.38 0.25
CA LEU A 70 16.73 -9.70 -0.39
C LEU A 70 16.65 -9.51 -1.90
N THR A 71 17.78 -9.17 -2.53
CA THR A 71 17.93 -9.20 -3.99
C THR A 71 17.77 -10.63 -4.51
N PHE A 72 17.27 -10.78 -5.74
CA PHE A 72 17.03 -12.09 -6.35
C PHE A 72 18.15 -12.54 -7.31
N LYS A 73 19.13 -11.68 -7.60
CA LYS A 73 20.32 -12.03 -8.38
C LYS A 73 21.48 -12.31 -7.43
N LYS A 74 22.28 -13.35 -7.70
CA LYS A 74 23.51 -13.63 -6.95
C LYS A 74 24.59 -12.57 -7.26
N PRO A 75 25.46 -12.24 -6.30
CA PRO A 75 25.37 -12.58 -4.87
C PRO A 75 24.13 -11.93 -4.19
N PHE A 76 23.50 -12.68 -3.27
CA PHE A 76 22.29 -12.22 -2.59
C PHE A 76 22.63 -11.23 -1.48
N HIS A 77 21.95 -10.08 -1.46
CA HIS A 77 22.18 -8.99 -0.52
C HIS A 77 20.87 -8.36 -0.05
N PRO A 78 20.87 -7.59 1.04
CA PRO A 78 19.71 -6.81 1.44
C PRO A 78 19.28 -5.82 0.35
N ALA A 79 17.98 -5.75 0.07
CA ALA A 79 17.45 -4.86 -0.96
C ALA A 79 17.43 -3.41 -0.46
N THR A 80 18.09 -2.51 -1.19
CA THR A 80 18.04 -1.07 -0.88
C THR A 80 16.68 -0.45 -1.20
N SER A 81 16.38 0.71 -0.60
CA SER A 81 15.16 1.48 -0.91
C SER A 81 15.03 1.80 -2.40
N GLN A 82 16.15 2.07 -3.08
CA GLN A 82 16.16 2.30 -4.54
C GLN A 82 15.75 1.03 -5.31
N THR A 83 16.19 -0.14 -4.86
CA THR A 83 15.87 -1.43 -5.47
C THR A 83 14.38 -1.73 -5.35
N VAL A 84 13.82 -1.60 -4.14
CA VAL A 84 12.39 -1.78 -3.90
C VAL A 84 11.54 -0.80 -4.72
N SER A 85 11.97 0.47 -4.80
CA SER A 85 11.31 1.49 -5.63
C SER A 85 11.30 1.12 -7.12
N ARG A 86 12.37 0.51 -7.65
CA ARG A 86 12.42 0.00 -9.02
C ARG A 86 11.48 -1.19 -9.23
N TRP A 87 11.40 -2.12 -8.28
CA TRP A 87 10.48 -3.25 -8.35
C TRP A 87 9.03 -2.80 -8.38
N ILE A 88 8.64 -1.87 -7.50
CA ILE A 88 7.28 -1.31 -7.48
C ILE A 88 6.94 -0.66 -8.83
N LYS A 89 7.84 0.17 -9.38
CA LYS A 89 7.63 0.78 -10.71
C LYS A 89 7.50 -0.28 -11.81
N THR A 90 8.29 -1.35 -11.75
CA THR A 90 8.21 -2.45 -12.72
C THR A 90 6.86 -3.14 -12.66
N VAL A 91 6.38 -3.44 -11.45
CA VAL A 91 5.04 -4.03 -11.24
C VAL A 91 3.95 -3.09 -11.78
N LEU A 92 4.02 -1.79 -11.46
CA LEU A 92 3.07 -0.80 -12.00
C LEU A 92 3.05 -0.79 -13.53
N LYS A 93 4.23 -0.77 -14.17
CA LYS A 93 4.36 -0.82 -15.64
C LYS A 93 3.73 -2.10 -16.21
N ASN A 94 4.04 -3.25 -15.61
CA ASN A 94 3.53 -4.55 -16.06
C ASN A 94 2.01 -4.67 -15.86
N SER A 95 1.44 -3.95 -14.90
CA SER A 95 0.00 -3.85 -14.68
C SER A 95 -0.68 -2.81 -15.60
N GLY A 96 0.03 -2.21 -16.56
CA GLY A 96 -0.52 -1.22 -17.49
C GLY A 96 -0.63 0.20 -16.93
N VAL A 97 -0.07 0.47 -15.74
CA VAL A 97 -0.07 1.82 -15.15
C VAL A 97 1.03 2.66 -15.79
N ASN A 98 0.68 3.89 -16.19
CA ASN A 98 1.65 4.83 -16.76
C ASN A 98 2.67 5.29 -15.71
N THR A 99 3.87 4.71 -15.77
CA THR A 99 4.97 5.03 -14.83
C THR A 99 5.69 6.36 -15.10
N GLY A 100 5.35 7.05 -16.20
CA GLY A 100 5.72 8.43 -16.43
C GLY A 100 5.06 9.38 -15.43
N ILE A 101 3.79 9.13 -15.14
CA ILE A 101 2.95 9.89 -14.22
C ILE A 101 3.01 9.30 -12.81
N PHE A 102 2.75 7.99 -12.68
CA PHE A 102 2.68 7.33 -11.38
C PHE A 102 4.02 6.69 -11.00
N LYS A 103 4.54 7.06 -9.83
CA LYS A 103 5.81 6.56 -9.31
C LYS A 103 5.57 5.58 -8.16
N SER A 104 6.65 5.02 -7.62
CA SER A 104 6.56 4.08 -6.49
C SER A 104 5.81 4.68 -5.29
N HIS A 105 6.03 5.95 -4.97
CA HIS A 105 5.33 6.65 -3.89
C HIS A 105 3.83 6.82 -4.15
N SER A 106 3.37 6.85 -5.42
CA SER A 106 1.95 6.95 -5.78
C SER A 106 1.12 5.81 -5.18
N THR A 107 1.73 4.64 -4.96
CA THR A 107 1.13 3.50 -4.25
C THR A 107 0.67 3.88 -2.84
N ARG A 108 1.48 4.66 -2.11
CA ARG A 108 1.14 5.12 -0.76
C ARG A 108 -0.05 6.08 -0.79
N HIS A 109 -0.04 7.05 -1.71
CA HIS A 109 -1.16 8.00 -1.91
C HIS A 109 -2.46 7.26 -2.26
N ALA A 110 -2.40 6.30 -3.18
CA ALA A 110 -3.55 5.50 -3.59
C ALA A 110 -4.13 4.68 -2.43
N SER A 111 -3.26 4.03 -1.64
CA SER A 111 -3.66 3.22 -0.48
C SER A 111 -4.37 4.07 0.60
N THR A 112 -3.75 5.17 1.03
CA THR A 112 -4.35 6.02 2.07
C THR A 112 -5.62 6.74 1.59
N SER A 113 -5.67 7.12 0.30
CA SER A 113 -6.89 7.67 -0.30
C SER A 113 -8.00 6.64 -0.36
N ALA A 114 -7.67 5.38 -0.71
CA ALA A 114 -8.65 4.30 -0.73
C ALA A 114 -9.22 4.03 0.66
N ALA A 115 -8.38 4.00 1.70
CA ALA A 115 -8.82 3.85 3.08
C ALA A 115 -9.81 4.95 3.50
N ALA A 116 -9.52 6.22 3.15
CA ALA A 116 -10.43 7.32 3.42
C ALA A 116 -11.75 7.21 2.65
N ARG A 117 -11.71 6.78 1.38
CA ARG A 117 -12.92 6.53 0.59
C ARG A 117 -13.76 5.38 1.15
N SER A 118 -13.13 4.39 1.78
CA SER A 118 -13.82 3.32 2.50
C SER A 118 -14.41 3.77 3.84
N GLY A 119 -14.31 5.05 4.20
CA GLY A 119 -14.89 5.62 5.42
C GLY A 119 -14.05 5.43 6.68
N LEU A 120 -12.76 5.03 6.57
CA LEU A 120 -11.90 4.97 7.76
C LEU A 120 -11.68 6.38 8.32
N ASN A 121 -11.68 6.47 9.66
CA ASN A 121 -11.35 7.71 10.36
C ASN A 121 -9.93 8.16 9.98
N ILE A 122 -9.79 9.45 9.70
CA ILE A 122 -8.53 10.13 9.37
C ILE A 122 -7.47 9.88 10.44
N ASP A 123 -7.86 9.83 11.73
CA ASP A 123 -6.91 9.56 12.81
C ASP A 123 -6.32 8.15 12.74
N SER A 124 -7.14 7.13 12.43
CA SER A 124 -6.68 5.76 12.21
C SER A 124 -5.77 5.66 10.98
N ILE A 125 -6.08 6.40 9.91
CA ILE A 125 -5.22 6.49 8.72
C ILE A 125 -3.88 7.12 9.09
N ARG A 126 -3.87 8.17 9.90
CA ARG A 126 -2.63 8.85 10.33
C ARG A 126 -1.77 7.96 11.19
N GLU A 127 -2.37 7.30 12.18
CA GLU A 127 -1.67 6.35 13.04
C GLU A 127 -1.03 5.22 12.20
N THR A 128 -1.80 4.60 11.31
CA THR A 128 -1.32 3.52 10.43
C THR A 128 -0.23 3.99 9.46
N ALA A 129 -0.34 5.23 8.97
CA ALA A 129 0.62 5.81 8.04
C ALA A 129 1.87 6.40 8.72
N GLY A 130 1.95 6.38 10.05
CA GLY A 130 3.07 6.94 10.82
C GLY A 130 3.07 8.47 10.91
N TRP A 131 1.91 9.11 10.84
CA TRP A 131 1.75 10.56 11.01
C TRP A 131 1.26 10.92 12.41
N THR A 132 1.61 12.13 12.86
CA THR A 132 1.08 12.66 14.13
C THR A 132 -0.41 12.97 14.02
N LYS A 133 -1.12 12.94 15.16
CA LYS A 133 -2.55 13.29 15.29
C LYS A 133 -2.89 14.74 14.92
N LYS A 134 -1.88 15.60 14.70
CA LYS A 134 -2.08 16.99 14.24
C LYS A 134 -1.51 17.26 12.85
N SER A 135 -0.87 16.28 12.21
CA SER A 135 -0.34 16.36 10.85
C SER A 135 -1.43 16.57 9.79
N GLU A 136 -1.32 17.65 9.01
CA GLU A 136 -2.16 17.91 7.84
C GLU A 136 -1.63 17.23 6.56
N VAL A 137 -0.54 16.45 6.68
CA VAL A 137 0.15 15.85 5.54
C VAL A 137 -0.79 14.95 4.73
N PHE A 138 -1.67 14.22 5.42
CA PHE A 138 -2.67 13.38 4.75
C PHE A 138 -3.56 14.21 3.83
N THR A 139 -4.26 15.20 4.40
CA THR A 139 -5.25 16.00 3.69
C THR A 139 -4.61 16.81 2.55
N LYS A 140 -3.42 17.39 2.78
CA LYS A 140 -2.74 18.24 1.78
C LYS A 140 -2.13 17.44 0.62
N PHE A 141 -1.44 16.34 0.92
CA PHE A 141 -0.58 15.68 -0.07
C PHE A 141 -1.05 14.28 -0.47
N TYR A 142 -1.84 13.60 0.36
CA TYR A 142 -2.16 12.18 0.17
C TYR A 142 -3.62 11.90 -0.15
N ASN A 143 -4.57 12.72 0.29
CA ASN A 143 -5.97 12.57 -0.07
C ASN A 143 -6.19 13.03 -1.51
N ARG A 144 -6.27 12.07 -2.43
CA ARG A 144 -6.54 12.30 -3.86
C ARG A 144 -7.94 11.77 -4.17
N PRO A 145 -8.98 12.64 -4.18
CA PRO A 145 -10.31 12.21 -4.57
C PRO A 145 -10.30 11.74 -6.03
N LEU A 146 -11.13 10.75 -6.34
CA LEU A 146 -11.35 10.36 -7.73
C LEU A 146 -12.13 11.50 -8.39
N ALA A 147 -11.52 12.17 -9.36
CA ALA A 147 -12.22 13.18 -10.12
C ALA A 147 -13.29 12.48 -10.97
N ASN A 148 -14.56 12.76 -10.70
CA ASN A 148 -15.62 12.60 -11.69
C ASN A 148 -15.81 13.97 -12.37
N PRO A 149 -15.25 14.18 -13.57
CA PRO A 149 -15.32 15.49 -14.24
C PRO A 149 -16.76 15.99 -14.41
N SER A 150 -17.68 15.06 -14.63
CA SER A 150 -19.11 15.28 -14.80
C SER A 150 -19.83 15.65 -13.50
N HIS A 151 -19.43 15.11 -12.34
CA HIS A 151 -20.14 15.32 -11.08
C HIS A 151 -20.13 16.79 -10.63
N PHE A 152 -19.04 17.52 -10.92
CA PHE A 152 -18.97 18.95 -10.63
C PHE A 152 -19.98 19.74 -11.49
N ALA A 153 -19.98 19.51 -12.80
CA ALA A 153 -20.91 20.16 -13.72
C ALA A 153 -22.38 19.79 -13.41
N GLU A 154 -22.66 18.51 -13.16
CA GLU A 154 -23.98 17.99 -12.79
C GLU A 154 -24.50 18.62 -11.49
N THR A 155 -23.65 18.78 -10.46
CA THR A 155 -24.07 19.41 -9.20
C THR A 155 -24.49 20.87 -9.41
N ILE A 156 -23.72 21.63 -10.20
CA ILE A 156 -24.05 23.03 -10.52
C ILE A 156 -25.35 23.10 -11.33
N LEU A 157 -25.48 22.27 -12.38
CA LEU A 157 -26.67 22.25 -13.23
C LEU A 157 -27.94 21.82 -12.49
N SER A 158 -27.83 20.85 -11.57
CA SER A 158 -28.96 20.36 -10.76
C SER A 158 -29.42 21.39 -9.72
N SER A 159 -28.49 22.20 -9.19
CA SER A 159 -28.81 23.26 -8.23
C SER A 159 -29.58 24.44 -8.86
N GLY A 160 -29.48 24.63 -10.19
CA GLY A 160 -30.23 25.64 -10.93
C GLY A 160 -31.62 25.22 -11.40
N ALA A 161 -31.95 23.92 -11.36
CA ALA A 161 -33.22 23.40 -11.87
C ALA A 161 -34.33 23.28 -10.80
N SER A 162 -34.02 23.52 -9.52
CA SER A 162 -34.98 23.36 -8.39
C SER A 162 -35.72 24.65 -8.00
N SER A 163 -35.70 25.69 -8.82
CA SER A 163 -36.55 26.87 -8.62
C SER A 163 -37.77 26.79 -9.54
N ASN A 164 -38.86 26.21 -9.04
CA ASN A 164 -40.24 26.47 -9.45
C ASN A 164 -41.17 26.15 -8.29
#